data_AF-A0A9X4QTG0-F1
#
_entry.id   AF-A0A9X4QTG0-F1
#
_cell.length_a   1.000
_cell.length_b   1.000
_cell.length_c   1.000
_cell.angle_alpha   90.00
_cell.angle_beta   90.00
_cell.angle_gamma   90.00
#
_symmetry.space_group_name_H-M   'P 1'
#
loop_
_entity.id
_entity.type
_entity.pdbx_description
1 polymer ?
#
loop_
_entity_poly.entity_id
_entity_poly.type
_entity_poly.pdbx_seq_one_letter_code
_entity_poly.pdbx_strand_id
1 'polypeptide(L)'
;MDIAVIQSLNQKGNVKEYVEEYGQIIVDECHHISAFSFEQVLKKAKAQYVLGLTATPTRQDGHQPIVLMQCGPIRVKIDPKSQAQARGIEHKVVPRYTNFRLPEASGYDIQDIYHQLTQDEERNDMIFDDLLVALEQGRSPLLLTERTAHLEYFENRLKGFAKNVIVMRGGMGKKQREALRERIGSIPVSEERVFIATGKLIGEGFDDARLDTLFLVHPISWRGTLQQYAGRLHRIHQSKEDVQIYDYIDLQVPILMSMYKKRVKGYQAMGYKGMSL
;
A
#
# COMPACT_ATOMS: atom_id res chain seq x y z
N MET A 1 27.92 9.96 -6.82
CA MET A 1 26.68 9.58 -6.11
C MET A 1 26.05 8.48 -6.92
N ASP A 2 26.00 7.29 -6.35
CA ASP A 2 25.56 6.08 -7.05
C ASP A 2 24.23 5.62 -6.46
N ILE A 3 23.30 5.24 -7.35
CA ILE A 3 21.97 4.75 -6.96
C ILE A 3 21.89 3.30 -7.39
N ALA A 4 21.64 2.41 -6.43
CA ALA A 4 21.54 0.98 -6.66
C ALA A 4 20.40 0.37 -5.84
N VAL A 5 19.75 -0.64 -6.41
CA VAL A 5 18.89 -1.54 -5.63
C VAL A 5 19.78 -2.57 -4.94
N ILE A 6 19.51 -2.90 -3.69
CA ILE A 6 20.45 -3.70 -2.90
C ILE A 6 20.65 -5.12 -3.46
N GLN A 7 19.63 -5.69 -4.14
CA GLN A 7 19.75 -6.99 -4.81
C GLN A 7 20.80 -6.97 -5.93
N SER A 8 21.11 -5.79 -6.49
CA SER A 8 22.19 -5.61 -7.47
C SER A 8 23.57 -5.51 -6.83
N LEU A 9 23.63 -5.22 -5.52
CA LEU A 9 24.85 -5.11 -4.73
C LEU A 9 25.27 -6.44 -4.10
N ASN A 10 24.32 -7.35 -3.87
CA ASN A 10 24.55 -8.68 -3.33
C ASN A 10 24.03 -9.77 -4.27
N GLN A 11 24.95 -10.53 -4.88
CA GLN A 11 24.61 -11.67 -5.71
C GLN A 11 24.95 -12.97 -4.97
N LYS A 12 23.92 -13.66 -4.45
CA LYS A 12 24.03 -14.95 -3.74
C LYS A 12 25.08 -14.94 -2.61
N GLY A 13 25.19 -13.85 -1.86
CA GLY A 13 26.15 -13.71 -0.77
C GLY A 13 27.44 -13.00 -1.15
N ASN A 14 27.68 -12.76 -2.45
CA ASN A 14 28.83 -11.99 -2.90
C ASN A 14 28.46 -10.51 -3.03
N VAL A 15 28.90 -9.71 -2.06
CA VAL A 15 28.73 -8.26 -2.05
C VAL A 15 29.84 -7.60 -2.85
N LYS A 16 29.47 -6.73 -3.79
CA LYS A 16 30.42 -6.01 -4.65
C LYS A 16 31.41 -5.19 -3.83
N GLU A 17 32.69 -5.26 -4.20
CA GLU A 17 33.80 -4.68 -3.43
C GLU A 17 33.74 -3.15 -3.33
N TYR A 18 33.30 -2.47 -4.40
CA TYR A 18 33.20 -1.01 -4.41
C TYR A 18 32.24 -0.45 -3.34
N VAL A 19 31.41 -1.29 -2.69
CA VAL A 19 30.59 -0.87 -1.55
C VAL A 19 31.45 -0.36 -0.39
N GLU A 20 32.69 -0.84 -0.27
CA GLU A 20 33.65 -0.40 0.74
C GLU A 20 34.18 1.03 0.51
N GLU A 21 34.07 1.56 -0.71
CA GLU A 21 34.62 2.86 -1.09
C GLU A 21 33.72 4.03 -0.67
N TYR A 22 32.46 3.78 -0.31
CA TYR A 22 31.52 4.83 0.07
C TYR A 22 31.73 5.27 1.54
N GLY A 23 31.97 6.57 1.73
CA GLY A 23 32.00 7.19 3.06
C GLY A 23 30.61 7.49 3.67
N GLN A 24 29.57 7.53 2.84
CA GLN A 24 28.18 7.75 3.25
C GLN A 24 27.23 6.80 2.52
N ILE A 25 26.30 6.21 3.26
CA ILE A 25 25.21 5.37 2.73
C ILE A 25 23.86 5.93 3.19
N ILE A 26 22.94 6.07 2.24
CA ILE A 26 21.54 6.41 2.51
C ILE A 26 20.70 5.21 2.09
N VAL A 27 19.97 4.63 3.04
CA VAL A 27 19.08 3.50 2.79
C VAL A 27 17.65 4.00 2.81
N ASP A 28 17.03 4.07 1.64
CA ASP A 28 15.59 4.29 1.53
C ASP A 28 14.83 3.00 1.85
N GLU A 29 13.61 3.14 2.40
CA GLU A 29 12.81 2.05 2.96
C GLU A 29 13.63 1.11 3.87
N CYS A 30 14.42 1.72 4.78
CA CYS A 30 15.39 1.03 5.63
C CYS A 30 14.77 -0.05 6.54
N HIS A 31 13.45 -0.10 6.66
CA HIS A 31 12.76 -1.17 7.32
C HIS A 31 13.02 -2.54 6.68
N HIS A 32 13.46 -2.63 5.42
CA HIS A 32 13.87 -3.89 4.78
C HIS A 32 15.26 -4.42 5.20
N ILE A 33 16.08 -3.63 5.90
CA ILE A 33 17.48 -3.98 6.24
C ILE A 33 17.61 -5.29 7.02
N SER A 34 16.61 -5.65 7.82
CA SER A 34 16.64 -6.90 8.60
C SER A 34 16.57 -8.17 7.74
N ALA A 35 16.37 -8.05 6.42
CA ALA A 35 16.56 -9.17 5.51
C ALA A 35 18.05 -9.55 5.43
N PHE A 36 18.35 -10.84 5.52
CA PHE A 36 19.72 -11.36 5.57
C PHE A 36 20.64 -10.84 4.44
N SER A 37 20.10 -10.69 3.22
CA SER A 37 20.86 -10.17 2.08
C SER A 37 21.22 -8.69 2.21
N PHE A 38 20.38 -7.89 2.86
CA PHE A 38 20.61 -6.46 3.10
C PHE A 38 21.67 -6.27 4.18
N GLU A 39 21.58 -7.04 5.26
CA GLU A 39 22.53 -7.00 6.37
C GLU A 39 23.98 -7.23 5.89
N GLN A 40 24.19 -8.14 4.94
CA GLN A 40 25.52 -8.41 4.38
C GLN A 40 26.14 -7.20 3.66
N VAL A 41 25.32 -6.39 2.97
CA VAL A 41 25.82 -5.20 2.26
C VAL A 41 26.30 -4.15 3.26
N LEU A 42 25.51 -3.87 4.29
CA LEU A 42 25.88 -2.90 5.33
C LEU A 42 27.03 -3.39 6.20
N LYS A 43 27.13 -4.70 6.45
CA LYS A 43 28.30 -5.29 7.14
C LYS A 43 29.60 -5.13 6.39
N LYS A 44 29.58 -5.17 5.05
CA LYS A 44 30.78 -4.99 4.22
C LYS A 44 31.15 -3.53 4.05
N ALA A 45 30.16 -2.63 4.05
CA ALA A 45 30.39 -1.20 3.92
C ALA A 45 31.32 -0.64 5.01
N LYS A 46 32.22 0.27 4.62
CA LYS A 46 33.11 1.02 5.53
C LYS A 46 32.67 2.48 5.71
N ALA A 47 31.41 2.77 5.39
CA ALA A 47 30.86 4.11 5.48
C ALA A 47 30.88 4.64 6.91
N GLN A 48 31.38 5.87 7.09
CA GLN A 48 31.33 6.57 8.37
C GLN A 48 29.93 7.07 8.71
N TYR A 49 29.12 7.35 7.69
CA TYR A 49 27.77 7.88 7.84
C TYR A 49 26.74 6.96 7.21
N VAL A 50 25.78 6.48 8.01
CA VAL A 50 24.63 5.70 7.53
C VAL A 50 23.35 6.42 7.93
N LEU A 51 22.48 6.67 6.96
CA LEU A 51 21.16 7.27 7.16
C LEU A 51 20.08 6.32 6.67
N GLY A 52 19.17 5.90 7.55
CA GLY A 52 17.98 5.14 7.18
C GLY A 52 16.75 6.03 7.07
N LEU A 53 16.00 5.92 5.97
CA LEU A 53 14.72 6.57 5.75
C LEU A 53 13.62 5.51 5.72
N THR A 54 12.54 5.69 6.48
CA THR A 54 11.38 4.78 6.45
C THR A 54 10.13 5.46 7.00
N ALA A 55 8.98 5.18 6.40
CA ALA A 55 7.68 5.56 6.95
C ALA A 55 7.26 4.66 8.12
N THR A 56 7.80 3.44 8.18
CA THR A 56 7.40 2.38 9.12
C THR A 56 8.63 1.81 9.83
N PRO A 57 9.12 2.44 10.92
CA PRO A 57 10.30 1.96 11.65
C PRO A 57 10.03 0.66 12.42
N THR A 58 8.76 0.36 12.70
CA THR A 58 8.34 -0.90 13.35
C THR A 58 8.03 -1.94 12.29
N ARG A 59 8.49 -3.18 12.47
CA ARG A 59 8.20 -4.30 11.57
C ARG A 59 7.17 -5.26 12.17
N GLN A 60 6.49 -6.02 11.32
CA GLN A 60 5.54 -7.05 11.75
C GLN A 60 6.22 -8.24 12.44
N ASP A 61 7.45 -8.59 12.04
CA ASP A 61 8.23 -9.71 12.58
C ASP A 61 9.02 -9.35 13.86
N GLY A 62 8.93 -8.11 14.35
CA GLY A 62 9.63 -7.68 15.55
C GLY A 62 11.13 -7.41 15.36
N HIS A 63 11.67 -7.54 14.15
CA HIS A 63 13.10 -7.37 13.87
C HIS A 63 13.54 -5.91 13.67
N GLN A 64 12.72 -4.93 14.07
CA GLN A 64 13.12 -3.52 14.04
C GLN A 64 14.44 -3.19 14.77
N PRO A 65 14.89 -3.90 15.83
CA PRO A 65 16.18 -3.60 16.46
C PRO A 65 17.36 -3.73 15.50
N ILE A 66 17.29 -4.61 14.50
CA ILE A 66 18.35 -4.78 13.50
C ILE A 66 18.52 -3.49 12.67
N VAL A 67 17.41 -2.83 12.32
CA VAL A 67 17.44 -1.55 11.58
C VAL A 67 18.15 -0.50 12.43
N LEU A 68 17.86 -0.43 13.73
CA LEU A 68 18.49 0.53 14.64
C LEU A 68 19.97 0.22 14.90
N MET A 69 20.35 -1.06 14.90
CA MET A 69 21.77 -1.46 15.00
C MET A 69 22.57 -1.02 13.78
N GLN A 70 21.97 -1.10 12.58
CA GLN A 70 22.67 -0.80 11.32
C GLN A 70 22.63 0.70 10.95
N CYS A 71 21.51 1.38 11.20
CA CYS A 71 21.33 2.80 10.85
C CYS A 71 21.47 3.76 12.03
N GLY A 72 21.61 3.23 13.25
CA GLY A 72 21.59 4.03 14.47
C GLY A 72 20.18 4.37 14.98
N PRO A 73 20.07 5.18 16.06
CA PRO A 73 18.80 5.52 16.68
C PRO A 73 17.96 6.45 15.79
N ILE A 74 16.64 6.41 15.98
CA ILE A 74 15.72 7.35 15.32
C ILE A 74 16.04 8.76 15.77
N ARG A 75 16.53 9.60 14.84
CA ARG A 75 16.87 11.00 15.10
C ARG A 75 15.68 11.93 15.00
N VAL A 76 14.84 11.70 13.99
CA VAL A 76 13.67 12.51 13.71
C VAL A 76 12.49 11.58 13.44
N LYS A 77 11.37 11.85 14.08
CA LYS A 77 10.09 11.20 13.80
C LYS A 77 9.09 12.28 13.49
N ILE A 78 8.58 12.27 12.26
CA ILE A 78 7.52 13.17 11.87
C ILE A 78 6.19 12.50 12.22
N ASP A 79 5.35 13.19 12.97
CA ASP A 79 4.01 12.71 13.31
C ASP A 79 3.10 12.78 12.07
N PRO A 80 2.55 11.65 11.57
CA PRO A 80 1.64 11.68 10.44
C PRO A 80 0.41 12.56 10.68
N LYS A 81 -0.05 12.67 11.93
CA LYS A 81 -1.23 13.47 12.27
C LYS A 81 -0.96 14.97 12.14
N SER A 82 0.22 15.43 12.57
CA SER A 82 0.61 16.84 12.39
C SER A 82 0.88 17.16 10.91
N GLN A 83 1.43 16.23 10.13
CA GLN A 83 1.54 16.38 8.67
C GLN A 83 0.18 16.44 7.98
N ALA A 84 -0.76 15.58 8.36
CA ALA A 84 -2.12 15.58 7.83
C ALA A 84 -2.82 16.92 8.10
N GLN A 85 -2.68 17.44 9.33
CA GLN A 85 -3.21 18.75 9.72
C GLN A 85 -2.53 19.90 8.97
N ALA A 86 -1.21 19.86 8.79
CA ALA A 86 -0.46 20.89 8.08
C ALA A 86 -0.76 20.93 6.57
N ARG A 87 -1.18 19.81 5.97
CA ARG A 87 -1.59 19.74 4.56
C ARG A 87 -2.95 20.39 4.28
N GLY A 88 -3.79 20.56 5.29
CA GLY A 88 -5.11 21.20 5.16
C GLY A 88 -6.17 20.38 4.43
N ILE A 89 -5.89 19.13 4.06
CA ILE A 89 -6.80 18.23 3.33
C ILE A 89 -7.47 17.28 4.33
N GLU A 90 -8.79 17.10 4.21
CA GLU A 90 -9.54 16.22 5.11
C GLU A 90 -9.26 14.74 4.81
N HIS A 91 -9.13 13.92 5.85
CA HIS A 91 -8.89 12.48 5.75
C HIS A 91 -10.10 11.71 6.30
N LYS A 92 -10.83 11.03 5.43
CA LYS A 92 -12.06 10.31 5.75
C LYS A 92 -11.92 8.82 5.47
N VAL A 93 -12.48 8.01 6.36
CA VAL A 93 -12.77 6.61 6.12
C VAL A 93 -14.28 6.49 5.95
N VAL A 94 -14.68 5.79 4.90
CA VAL A 94 -16.06 5.47 4.56
C VAL A 94 -16.25 3.98 4.89
N PRO A 95 -16.82 3.63 6.06
CA PRO A 95 -17.07 2.25 6.41
C PRO A 95 -18.22 1.69 5.55
N ARG A 96 -18.01 0.52 4.94
CA ARG A 96 -19.01 -0.20 4.14
C ARG A 96 -19.29 -1.54 4.79
N TYR A 97 -20.40 -1.64 5.51
CA TYR A 97 -20.78 -2.85 6.22
C TYR A 97 -21.38 -3.86 5.24
N THR A 98 -20.74 -5.02 5.12
CA THR A 98 -21.16 -6.07 4.18
C THR A 98 -22.05 -7.10 4.88
N ASN A 99 -22.88 -7.78 4.11
CA ASN A 99 -23.66 -8.92 4.59
C ASN A 99 -22.90 -10.25 4.47
N PHE A 100 -21.61 -10.23 4.13
CA PHE A 100 -20.78 -11.41 3.91
C PHE A 100 -20.87 -12.39 5.09
N ARG A 101 -21.19 -13.64 4.77
CA ARG A 101 -21.24 -14.77 5.70
C ARG A 101 -20.40 -15.89 5.14
N LEU A 102 -19.67 -16.58 6.02
CA LEU A 102 -19.08 -17.86 5.62
C LEU A 102 -20.20 -18.90 5.48
N PRO A 103 -20.12 -19.80 4.48
CA PRO A 103 -21.02 -20.94 4.40
C PRO A 103 -20.96 -21.79 5.67
N GLU A 104 -22.02 -22.59 5.92
CA GLU A 104 -22.07 -23.51 7.05
C GLU A 104 -21.07 -24.66 6.87
N ALA A 105 -19.82 -24.39 7.24
CA ALA A 105 -18.74 -25.36 7.33
C ALA A 105 -17.77 -24.96 8.44
N SER A 106 -17.09 -25.94 9.02
CA SER A 106 -16.09 -25.74 10.07
C SER A 106 -14.67 -25.80 9.51
N GLY A 107 -13.75 -25.07 10.14
CA GLY A 107 -12.32 -25.23 9.88
C GLY A 107 -11.75 -24.36 8.77
N TYR A 108 -12.48 -23.32 8.34
CA TYR A 108 -11.95 -22.32 7.41
C TYR A 108 -10.66 -21.70 7.95
N ASP A 109 -9.59 -21.83 7.18
CA ASP A 109 -8.40 -21.05 7.43
C ASP A 109 -8.53 -19.63 6.84
N ILE A 110 -7.55 -18.77 7.10
CA ILE A 110 -7.60 -17.39 6.61
C ILE A 110 -7.56 -17.30 5.07
N GLN A 111 -6.92 -18.25 4.39
CA GLN A 111 -6.83 -18.29 2.93
C GLN A 111 -8.16 -18.67 2.31
N ASP A 112 -8.88 -19.60 2.93
CA ASP A 112 -10.23 -20.00 2.54
C ASP A 112 -11.20 -18.82 2.69
N ILE A 113 -11.16 -18.11 3.83
CA ILE A 113 -11.97 -16.90 4.05
C ILE A 113 -11.70 -15.87 2.97
N TYR A 114 -10.41 -15.64 2.65
CA TYR A 114 -10.03 -14.73 1.57
C TYR A 114 -10.52 -15.19 0.20
N HIS A 115 -10.59 -16.50 -0.05
CA HIS A 115 -11.16 -17.01 -1.29
C HIS A 115 -12.67 -16.78 -1.35
N GLN A 116 -13.39 -17.08 -0.28
CA GLN A 116 -14.84 -16.84 -0.17
C GLN A 116 -15.19 -15.37 -0.37
N LEU A 117 -14.42 -14.44 0.22
CA LEU A 117 -14.60 -12.99 0.02
C LEU A 117 -14.51 -12.56 -1.46
N THR A 118 -13.70 -13.24 -2.27
CA THR A 118 -13.57 -12.90 -3.70
C THR A 118 -14.74 -13.41 -4.54
N GLN A 119 -15.49 -14.38 -4.02
CA GLN A 119 -16.64 -15.01 -4.69
C GLN A 119 -17.98 -14.44 -4.24
N ASP A 120 -18.00 -13.56 -3.24
CA ASP A 120 -19.22 -12.96 -2.73
C ASP A 120 -19.70 -11.85 -3.69
N GLU A 121 -20.71 -12.16 -4.51
CA GLU A 121 -21.24 -11.24 -5.52
C GLU A 121 -21.89 -10.00 -4.89
N GLU A 122 -22.62 -10.12 -3.79
CA GLU A 122 -23.27 -8.96 -3.12
C GLU A 122 -22.23 -7.94 -2.64
N ARG A 123 -21.13 -8.42 -2.04
CA ARG A 123 -20.00 -7.59 -1.65
C ARG A 123 -19.29 -7.00 -2.86
N ASN A 124 -19.10 -7.76 -3.93
CA ASN A 124 -18.46 -7.28 -5.16
C ASN A 124 -19.32 -6.24 -5.88
N ASP A 125 -20.64 -6.38 -5.87
CA ASP A 125 -21.60 -5.40 -6.36
C ASP A 125 -21.48 -4.09 -5.58
N MET A 126 -21.47 -4.16 -4.25
CA MET A 126 -21.27 -3.00 -3.39
C MET A 126 -19.96 -2.27 -3.71
N ILE A 127 -18.85 -3.00 -3.86
CA ILE A 127 -17.55 -2.43 -4.21
C ILE A 127 -17.60 -1.73 -5.57
N PHE A 128 -18.23 -2.38 -6.55
CA PHE A 128 -18.33 -1.86 -7.90
C PHE A 128 -19.17 -0.58 -7.95
N ASP A 129 -20.32 -0.57 -7.28
CA ASP A 129 -21.20 0.61 -7.22
C ASP A 129 -20.50 1.79 -6.54
N ASP A 130 -19.80 1.53 -5.42
CA ASP A 130 -19.02 2.56 -4.73
C ASP A 130 -17.88 3.11 -5.62
N LEU A 131 -17.26 2.27 -6.45
CA LEU A 131 -16.25 2.69 -7.43
C LEU A 131 -16.83 3.58 -8.51
N LEU A 132 -18.01 3.26 -9.04
CA LEU A 132 -18.68 4.09 -10.05
C LEU A 132 -19.03 5.46 -9.46
N VAL A 133 -19.58 5.50 -8.25
CA VAL A 133 -19.86 6.76 -7.54
C VAL A 133 -18.60 7.60 -7.37
N ALA A 134 -17.46 6.99 -7.01
CA ALA A 134 -16.20 7.70 -6.90
C ALA A 134 -15.73 8.26 -8.26
N LEU A 135 -15.86 7.49 -9.34
CA LEU A 135 -15.51 7.95 -10.69
C LEU A 135 -16.41 9.09 -11.20
N GLU A 136 -17.71 9.00 -10.97
CA GLU A 136 -18.69 10.06 -11.30
C GLU A 136 -18.41 11.36 -10.55
N GLN A 137 -17.88 11.26 -9.33
CA GLN A 137 -17.40 12.41 -8.54
C GLN A 137 -16.05 12.96 -9.03
N GLY A 138 -15.49 12.42 -10.12
CA GLY A 138 -14.21 12.84 -10.69
C GLY A 138 -12.98 12.42 -9.89
N ARG A 139 -13.14 11.47 -8.95
CA ARG A 139 -12.04 11.00 -8.08
C ARG A 139 -11.09 10.10 -8.87
N SER A 140 -9.88 9.90 -8.34
CA SER A 140 -8.87 8.97 -8.87
C SER A 140 -8.70 7.77 -7.93
N PRO A 141 -9.58 6.74 -8.03
CA PRO A 141 -9.57 5.61 -7.13
C PRO A 141 -8.46 4.59 -7.39
N LEU A 142 -7.96 4.01 -6.30
CA LEU A 142 -7.12 2.82 -6.26
C LEU A 142 -7.87 1.70 -5.54
N LEU A 143 -8.22 0.63 -6.26
CA LEU A 143 -8.71 -0.63 -5.71
C LEU A 143 -7.55 -1.54 -5.37
N LEU A 144 -7.50 -1.97 -4.11
CA LEU A 144 -6.44 -2.79 -3.57
C LEU A 144 -6.96 -4.17 -3.17
N THR A 145 -6.46 -5.21 -3.83
CA THR A 145 -6.78 -6.62 -3.55
C THR A 145 -5.50 -7.47 -3.46
N GLU A 146 -5.50 -8.58 -2.75
CA GLU A 146 -4.32 -9.48 -2.68
C GLU A 146 -4.42 -10.69 -3.61
N ARG A 147 -5.55 -10.87 -4.30
CA ARG A 147 -5.82 -12.03 -5.17
C ARG A 147 -5.88 -11.60 -6.63
N THR A 148 -5.07 -12.23 -7.48
CA THR A 148 -5.08 -11.97 -8.94
C THR A 148 -6.47 -12.20 -9.55
N ALA A 149 -7.19 -13.24 -9.14
CA ALA A 149 -8.53 -13.53 -9.64
C ALA A 149 -9.52 -12.38 -9.36
N HIS A 150 -9.43 -11.75 -8.18
CA HIS A 150 -10.30 -10.62 -7.82
C HIS A 150 -9.93 -9.34 -8.58
N LEU A 151 -8.64 -9.15 -8.83
CA LEU A 151 -8.15 -8.08 -9.70
C LEU A 151 -8.65 -8.25 -11.13
N GLU A 152 -8.61 -9.47 -11.69
CA GLU A 152 -9.11 -9.78 -13.03
C GLU A 152 -10.63 -9.62 -13.11
N TYR A 153 -11.36 -9.99 -12.04
CA TYR A 153 -12.80 -9.75 -11.92
C TYR A 153 -13.13 -8.26 -12.07
N PHE A 154 -12.53 -7.39 -11.26
CA PHE A 154 -12.80 -5.96 -11.33
C PHE A 154 -12.27 -5.31 -12.61
N GLU A 155 -11.13 -5.77 -13.14
CA GLU A 155 -10.63 -5.31 -14.44
C GLU A 155 -11.67 -5.55 -15.52
N ASN A 156 -12.25 -6.74 -15.57
CA ASN A 156 -13.26 -7.07 -16.58
C ASN A 156 -14.58 -6.34 -16.32
N ARG A 157 -15.01 -6.24 -15.06
CA ARG A 157 -16.28 -5.60 -14.70
C ARG A 157 -16.28 -4.09 -14.95
N LEU A 158 -15.12 -3.42 -14.80
CA LEU A 158 -14.96 -1.99 -15.06
C LEU A 158 -14.77 -1.65 -16.55
N LYS A 159 -14.60 -2.65 -17.43
CA LYS A 159 -14.54 -2.40 -18.88
C LYS A 159 -15.86 -1.81 -19.35
N GLY A 160 -15.79 -0.66 -20.02
CA GLY A 160 -16.95 0.07 -20.52
C GLY A 160 -17.55 1.05 -19.52
N PHE A 161 -17.14 1.01 -18.24
CA PHE A 161 -17.58 1.97 -17.22
C PHE A 161 -16.55 3.04 -16.89
N ALA A 162 -15.26 2.71 -17.00
CA ALA A 162 -14.18 3.69 -16.86
C ALA A 162 -13.37 3.76 -18.16
N LYS A 163 -13.07 4.98 -18.62
CA LYS A 163 -12.22 5.18 -19.82
C LYS A 163 -10.84 4.55 -19.67
N ASN A 164 -10.25 4.69 -18.49
CA ASN A 164 -8.90 4.22 -18.21
C ASN A 164 -8.86 3.26 -17.01
N VAL A 165 -8.97 1.96 -17.29
CA VAL A 165 -8.68 0.91 -16.30
C VAL A 165 -7.19 0.58 -16.34
N ILE A 166 -6.51 0.74 -15.22
CA ILE A 166 -5.06 0.60 -15.06
C ILE A 166 -4.78 -0.54 -14.09
N VAL A 167 -4.27 -1.65 -14.62
CA VAL A 167 -4.01 -2.85 -13.83
C VAL A 167 -2.54 -3.02 -13.50
N MET A 168 -2.29 -3.32 -12.23
CA MET A 168 -0.99 -3.33 -11.60
C MET A 168 -0.80 -4.61 -10.79
N ARG A 169 -0.24 -5.64 -11.42
CA ARG A 169 -0.04 -6.95 -10.80
C ARG A 169 1.43 -7.29 -10.56
N GLY A 170 1.68 -8.11 -9.55
CA GLY A 170 2.99 -8.72 -9.32
C GLY A 170 3.48 -9.49 -10.56
N GLY A 171 4.79 -9.53 -10.77
CA GLY A 171 5.40 -10.24 -11.90
C GLY A 171 5.54 -9.44 -13.20
N MET A 172 5.07 -8.18 -13.26
CA MET A 172 5.31 -7.31 -14.42
C MET A 172 6.80 -7.03 -14.62
N GLY A 173 7.30 -7.29 -15.84
CA GLY A 173 8.68 -7.01 -16.24
C GLY A 173 8.95 -5.51 -16.44
N LYS A 174 10.24 -5.13 -16.52
CA LYS A 174 10.66 -3.71 -16.64
C LYS A 174 9.96 -2.98 -17.79
N LYS A 175 9.94 -3.56 -18.99
CA LYS A 175 9.28 -2.97 -20.17
C LYS A 175 7.78 -2.72 -19.96
N GLN A 176 7.07 -3.65 -19.32
CA GLN A 176 5.64 -3.50 -19.04
C GLN A 176 5.39 -2.38 -18.02
N ARG A 177 6.25 -2.24 -17.01
CA ARG A 177 6.15 -1.15 -16.03
C ARG A 177 6.44 0.21 -16.65
N GLU A 178 7.43 0.31 -17.54
CA GLU A 178 7.75 1.53 -18.29
C GLU A 178 6.58 1.94 -19.19
N ALA A 179 6.04 1.02 -19.99
CA ALA A 179 4.86 1.27 -20.83
C ALA A 179 3.64 1.69 -20.00
N LEU A 180 3.43 1.08 -18.83
CA LEU A 180 2.33 1.46 -17.94
C LEU A 180 2.53 2.89 -17.39
N ARG A 181 3.75 3.24 -16.99
CA ARG A 181 4.09 4.58 -16.51
C ARG A 181 3.86 5.65 -17.58
N GLU A 182 4.26 5.37 -18.83
CA GLU A 182 4.01 6.25 -19.97
C GLU A 182 2.52 6.42 -20.22
N ARG A 183 1.75 5.32 -20.24
CA ARG A 183 0.29 5.35 -20.38
C ARG A 183 -0.38 6.16 -19.26
N ILE A 184 0.06 5.99 -18.01
CA ILE A 184 -0.48 6.77 -16.87
C ILE A 184 -0.21 8.26 -17.06
N GLY A 185 1.00 8.61 -17.52
CA GLY A 185 1.40 9.98 -17.79
C GLY A 185 0.65 10.64 -18.96
N SER A 186 0.21 9.86 -19.95
CA SER A 186 -0.53 10.37 -21.10
C SER A 186 -2.03 10.60 -20.84
N ILE A 187 -2.59 10.05 -19.76
CA ILE A 187 -4.01 10.24 -19.41
C ILE A 187 -4.23 11.68 -18.92
N PRO A 188 -5.05 12.49 -19.61
CA PRO A 188 -5.38 13.85 -19.20
C PRO A 188 -5.94 13.94 -17.78
N VAL A 189 -5.78 15.09 -17.12
CA VAL A 189 -6.33 15.31 -15.77
C VAL A 189 -7.86 15.23 -15.74
N SER A 190 -8.52 15.58 -16.85
CA SER A 190 -9.97 15.56 -17.01
C SER A 190 -10.55 14.18 -17.34
N GLU A 191 -9.71 13.18 -17.58
CA GLU A 191 -10.17 11.84 -17.91
C GLU A 191 -10.20 10.93 -16.69
N GLU A 192 -11.32 10.23 -16.55
CA GLU A 192 -11.51 9.19 -15.55
C GLU A 192 -10.48 8.08 -15.68
N ARG A 193 -10.05 7.59 -14.51
CA ARG A 193 -9.16 6.45 -14.41
C ARG A 193 -9.33 5.75 -13.07
N VAL A 194 -9.19 4.44 -13.10
CA VAL A 194 -9.22 3.58 -11.92
C VAL A 194 -7.99 2.69 -11.94
N PHE A 195 -7.31 2.64 -10.80
CA PHE A 195 -6.19 1.74 -10.59
C PHE A 195 -6.67 0.49 -9.87
N ILE A 196 -6.24 -0.68 -10.33
CA ILE A 196 -6.50 -1.96 -9.67
C ILE A 196 -5.17 -2.63 -9.44
N ALA A 197 -4.81 -2.86 -8.19
CA ALA A 197 -3.46 -3.32 -7.86
C ALA A 197 -3.42 -4.37 -6.75
N THR A 198 -2.35 -5.18 -6.81
CA THR A 198 -1.96 -6.01 -5.67
C THR A 198 -1.03 -5.29 -4.72
N GLY A 199 -1.18 -5.55 -3.41
CA GLY A 199 -0.55 -4.75 -2.36
C GLY A 199 0.97 -4.69 -2.42
N LYS A 200 1.63 -5.72 -2.92
CA LYS A 200 3.09 -5.74 -3.12
C LYS A 200 3.57 -4.67 -4.13
N LEU A 201 2.78 -4.32 -5.13
CA LEU A 201 3.21 -3.37 -6.18
C LEU A 201 2.95 -1.90 -5.79
N ILE A 202 1.94 -1.64 -4.96
CA ILE A 202 1.64 -0.30 -4.43
C ILE A 202 2.55 0.06 -3.24
N GLY A 203 2.96 -0.95 -2.46
CA GLY A 203 3.90 -0.78 -1.37
C GLY A 203 5.25 -0.22 -1.84
N GLU A 204 5.72 -0.64 -3.01
CA GLU A 204 7.06 -0.33 -3.53
C GLU A 204 7.01 0.44 -4.87
N GLY A 205 7.33 1.73 -4.84
CA GLY A 205 7.71 2.50 -6.04
C GLY A 205 6.57 2.99 -6.96
N PHE A 206 5.31 2.74 -6.64
CA PHE A 206 4.19 3.40 -7.34
C PHE A 206 3.94 4.81 -6.82
N ASP A 207 3.84 5.75 -7.74
CA ASP A 207 3.70 7.16 -7.47
C ASP A 207 2.76 7.82 -8.47
N ASP A 208 1.56 8.18 -8.00
CA ASP A 208 0.67 9.07 -8.74
C ASP A 208 0.02 10.06 -7.77
N ALA A 209 0.34 11.35 -7.95
CA ALA A 209 -0.09 12.40 -7.06
C ALA A 209 -1.61 12.68 -7.12
N ARG A 210 -2.34 12.24 -8.16
CA ARG A 210 -3.79 12.49 -8.25
C ARG A 210 -4.62 11.48 -7.46
N LEU A 211 -4.05 10.35 -7.02
CA LEU A 211 -4.79 9.35 -6.21
C LEU A 211 -5.36 9.96 -4.93
N ASP A 212 -6.67 9.94 -4.77
CA ASP A 212 -7.38 10.56 -3.65
C ASP A 212 -8.31 9.58 -2.91
N THR A 213 -8.50 8.38 -3.45
CA THR A 213 -9.45 7.41 -2.94
C THR A 213 -8.85 6.01 -2.96
N LEU A 214 -8.91 5.31 -1.82
CA LEU A 214 -8.46 3.92 -1.70
C LEU A 214 -9.64 3.02 -1.35
N PHE A 215 -9.82 1.97 -2.14
CA PHE A 215 -10.77 0.91 -1.90
C PHE A 215 -10.03 -0.28 -1.30
N LEU A 216 -10.14 -0.45 0.02
CA LEU A 216 -9.53 -1.55 0.74
C LEU A 216 -10.46 -2.77 0.72
N VAL A 217 -10.45 -3.49 -0.41
CA VAL A 217 -11.38 -4.62 -0.61
C VAL A 217 -10.87 -5.92 0.00
N HIS A 218 -9.58 -5.98 0.32
CA HIS A 218 -8.96 -7.10 1.04
C HIS A 218 -8.71 -6.75 2.51
N PRO A 219 -9.08 -7.63 3.47
CA PRO A 219 -8.84 -7.38 4.88
C PRO A 219 -7.35 -7.26 5.20
N ILE A 220 -6.95 -6.16 5.83
CA ILE A 220 -5.58 -5.95 6.34
C ILE A 220 -5.63 -5.74 7.85
N SER A 221 -4.63 -6.24 8.57
CA SER A 221 -4.53 -6.12 10.02
C SER A 221 -3.27 -5.39 10.51
N TRP A 222 -2.21 -5.35 9.70
CA TRP A 222 -0.96 -4.71 10.09
C TRP A 222 -0.98 -3.22 9.77
N ARG A 223 -0.68 -2.42 10.79
CA ARG A 223 -0.74 -0.96 10.74
C ARG A 223 0.24 -0.37 9.72
N GLY A 224 1.43 -0.94 9.54
CA GLY A 224 2.41 -0.36 8.63
C GLY A 224 2.01 -0.49 7.16
N THR A 225 1.38 -1.59 6.76
CA THR A 225 0.87 -1.79 5.39
C THR A 225 -0.26 -0.81 5.14
N LEU A 226 -1.16 -0.65 6.11
CA LEU A 226 -2.22 0.36 6.04
C LEU A 226 -1.65 1.78 5.87
N GLN A 227 -0.59 2.10 6.60
CA GLN A 227 0.10 3.40 6.52
C GLN A 227 0.81 3.60 5.18
N GLN A 228 1.45 2.57 4.64
CA GLN A 228 2.07 2.62 3.31
C GLN A 228 1.02 2.93 2.24
N TYR A 229 -0.13 2.24 2.25
CA TYR A 229 -1.19 2.45 1.27
C TYR A 229 -1.87 3.80 1.42
N ALA A 230 -2.28 4.17 2.64
CA ALA A 230 -2.88 5.47 2.91
C ALA A 230 -1.92 6.62 2.58
N GLY A 231 -0.61 6.45 2.82
CA GLY A 231 0.42 7.43 2.50
C GLY A 231 0.53 7.74 1.01
N ARG A 232 0.16 6.81 0.12
CA ARG A 232 0.13 7.06 -1.33
C ARG A 232 -0.91 8.11 -1.72
N LEU A 233 -2.00 8.22 -0.95
CA LEU A 233 -3.06 9.21 -1.17
C LEU A 233 -2.68 10.62 -0.71
N HIS A 234 -1.75 10.74 0.25
CA HIS A 234 -1.49 12.01 0.94
C HIS A 234 -0.59 13.00 0.17
N ARG A 235 -0.26 12.70 -1.08
CA ARG A 235 0.51 13.59 -1.95
C ARG A 235 -0.34 14.81 -2.33
N ILE A 236 0.23 16.00 -2.21
CA ILE A 236 -0.44 17.26 -2.55
C ILE A 236 -0.66 17.30 -4.07
N HIS A 237 -1.88 17.64 -4.47
CA HIS A 237 -2.24 17.86 -5.87
C HIS A 237 -3.38 18.89 -5.92
N GLN A 238 -3.37 19.76 -6.93
CA GLN A 238 -4.30 20.90 -7.02
C GLN A 238 -5.79 20.50 -7.07
N SER A 239 -6.08 19.28 -7.53
CA SER A 239 -7.46 18.76 -7.64
C SER A 239 -7.95 18.04 -6.39
N LYS A 240 -7.14 17.95 -5.32
CA LYS A 240 -7.49 17.19 -4.12
C LYS A 240 -8.12 18.07 -3.06
N GLU A 241 -9.40 17.84 -2.81
CA GLU A 241 -10.15 18.50 -1.74
C GLU A 241 -10.12 17.67 -0.44
N ASP A 242 -10.27 16.35 -0.56
CA ASP A 242 -10.19 15.41 0.54
C ASP A 242 -9.59 14.05 0.08
N VAL A 243 -9.21 13.24 1.05
CA VAL A 243 -8.74 11.87 0.84
C VAL A 243 -9.70 10.89 1.50
N GLN A 244 -10.10 9.86 0.77
CA GLN A 244 -11.09 8.88 1.20
C GLN A 244 -10.52 7.46 1.20
N ILE A 245 -10.88 6.68 2.21
CA ILE A 245 -10.62 5.24 2.26
C ILE A 245 -11.95 4.52 2.46
N TYR A 246 -12.37 3.74 1.47
CA TYR A 246 -13.48 2.81 1.59
C TYR A 246 -12.96 1.52 2.24
N ASP A 247 -13.46 1.21 3.44
CA ASP A 247 -13.11 -0.01 4.19
C ASP A 247 -14.34 -0.92 4.27
N TYR A 248 -14.24 -2.12 3.68
CA TYR A 248 -15.32 -3.10 3.64
C TYR A 248 -15.26 -3.99 4.89
N ILE A 249 -16.32 -3.91 5.70
CA ILE A 249 -16.37 -4.46 7.06
C ILE A 249 -17.29 -5.68 7.07
N ASP A 250 -16.65 -6.84 7.14
CA ASP A 250 -17.32 -8.15 7.16
C ASP A 250 -17.64 -8.56 8.62
N LEU A 251 -18.70 -7.95 9.19
CA LEU A 251 -19.04 -8.03 10.62
C LEU A 251 -19.30 -9.45 11.13
N GLN A 252 -19.82 -10.32 10.27
CA GLN A 252 -20.29 -11.66 10.65
C GLN A 252 -19.15 -12.69 10.71
N VAL A 253 -17.92 -12.29 10.35
CA VAL A 253 -16.74 -13.14 10.41
C VAL A 253 -15.81 -12.64 11.51
N PRO A 254 -15.74 -13.31 12.69
CA PRO A 254 -15.05 -12.78 13.87
C PRO A 254 -13.59 -12.39 13.66
N ILE A 255 -12.85 -13.17 12.86
CA ILE A 255 -11.45 -12.87 12.54
C ILE A 255 -11.33 -11.57 11.74
N LEU A 256 -12.21 -11.33 10.76
CA LEU A 256 -12.20 -10.10 9.95
C LEU A 256 -12.60 -8.89 10.78
N MET A 257 -13.56 -9.04 11.70
CA MET A 257 -13.92 -7.99 12.66
C MET A 257 -12.77 -7.63 13.61
N SER A 258 -11.99 -8.63 14.05
CA SER A 258 -10.75 -8.40 14.82
C SER A 258 -9.71 -7.61 14.01
N MET A 259 -9.59 -7.88 12.71
CA MET A 259 -8.71 -7.12 11.81
C MET A 259 -9.21 -5.67 11.64
N TYR A 260 -10.51 -5.45 11.47
CA TYR A 260 -11.10 -4.11 11.40
C TYR A 260 -10.80 -3.29 12.66
N LYS A 261 -10.96 -3.88 13.86
CA LYS A 261 -10.60 -3.22 15.14
C LYS A 261 -9.15 -2.74 15.17
N LYS A 262 -8.23 -3.49 14.56
CA LYS A 262 -6.82 -3.07 14.43
C LYS A 262 -6.66 -1.93 13.41
N ARG A 263 -7.39 -1.98 12.29
CA ARG A 263 -7.38 -0.91 11.28
C ARG A 263 -7.89 0.41 11.85
N VAL A 264 -9.00 0.42 12.62
CA VAL A 264 -9.54 1.64 13.26
C VAL A 264 -8.45 2.38 14.05
N LYS A 265 -7.66 1.66 14.86
CA LYS A 265 -6.52 2.25 15.59
C LYS A 265 -5.45 2.81 14.65
N GLY A 266 -5.19 2.13 13.54
CA GLY A 266 -4.26 2.58 12.51
C GLY A 266 -4.71 3.89 11.85
N TYR A 267 -5.97 3.94 11.40
CA TYR A 267 -6.57 5.12 10.79
C TYR A 267 -6.60 6.33 11.73
N GLN A 268 -7.02 6.14 12.99
CA GLN A 268 -7.01 7.20 14.00
C GLN A 268 -5.62 7.81 14.20
N ALA A 269 -4.59 6.94 14.23
CA ALA A 269 -3.22 7.39 14.38
C ALA A 269 -2.66 8.11 13.13
N MET A 270 -3.30 7.94 11.98
CA MET A 270 -3.01 8.70 10.76
C MET A 270 -3.87 9.96 10.61
N GLY A 271 -4.78 10.23 11.56
CA GLY A 271 -5.65 11.40 11.54
C GLY A 271 -6.92 11.23 10.70
N TYR A 272 -7.24 10.03 10.24
CA TYR A 272 -8.50 9.75 9.54
C TYR A 272 -9.68 9.76 10.50
N LYS A 273 -10.83 10.27 10.02
CA LYS A 273 -12.12 10.31 10.73
C LYS A 273 -13.15 9.42 10.02
N GLY A 274 -14.35 9.27 10.60
CA GLY A 274 -15.48 8.57 9.95
C GLY A 274 -15.62 7.09 10.30
N MET A 275 -14.81 6.57 11.25
CA MET A 275 -14.97 5.21 11.77
C MET A 275 -15.51 5.22 13.18
N SER A 276 -16.39 4.27 13.46
CA SER A 276 -16.78 3.87 14.81
C SER A 276 -16.57 2.37 15.00
N LEU A 277 -16.38 1.97 16.25
CA LEU A 277 -16.41 0.57 16.69
C LEU A 277 -17.81 0.20 17.16
#